data_AF-A0A8C7BD07-F1
#
_entry.id   AF-A0A8C7BD07-F1
#
_cell.length_a   1.000
_cell.length_b   1.000
_cell.length_c   1.000
_cell.angle_alpha   90.00
_cell.angle_beta   90.00
_cell.angle_gamma   90.00
#
_symmetry.space_group_name_H-M   'P 1'
#
loop_
_entity.id
_entity.type
_entity.pdbx_description
1 polymer ?
#
loop_
_entity_poly.entity_id
_entity_poly.type
_entity_poly.pdbx_seq_one_letter_code
_entity_poly.pdbx_strand_id
1 'polypeptide(L)' 'MWAMEPGHLIWTLFLMQPLWPHPTDGATRVYYLAIQDVQWNYAPKGRNIIRNQTLDDNTYV' A
#
# COMPACT_ATOMS: atom_id res chain seq x y z
N MET A 1 -4.40 -51.90 -19.83
CA MET A 1 -4.14 -50.88 -18.79
C MET A 1 -2.70 -51.10 -18.33
N TRP A 2 -1.75 -50.27 -18.78
CA TRP A 2 -0.34 -50.44 -18.39
C TRP A 2 -0.12 -49.80 -17.02
N ALA A 3 0.29 -50.60 -16.04
CA ALA A 3 0.73 -50.12 -14.75
C ALA A 3 2.08 -49.44 -14.92
N MET A 4 2.20 -48.19 -14.49
CA MET A 4 3.48 -47.48 -14.46
C MET A 4 4.32 -48.05 -13.31
N GLU A 5 5.58 -48.38 -13.57
CA GLU A 5 6.50 -48.84 -12.53
C GLU A 5 6.64 -47.78 -11.42
N PRO A 6 6.61 -48.16 -10.12
CA PRO A 6 6.55 -47.22 -9.00
C PRO A 6 7.72 -46.22 -8.95
N GLY A 7 8.85 -46.54 -9.58
CA GLY A 7 10.00 -45.64 -9.70
C GLY A 7 9.75 -44.40 -10.56
N HIS A 8 8.87 -44.48 -11.57
CA HIS A 8 8.60 -43.34 -12.46
C HIS A 8 7.92 -42.17 -11.75
N LEU A 9 7.06 -42.44 -10.77
CA LEU A 9 6.37 -41.41 -9.99
C LEU A 9 7.37 -40.55 -9.20
N ILE A 10 8.43 -41.17 -8.70
CA ILE A 10 9.51 -40.49 -7.98
C ILE A 10 10.29 -39.60 -8.95
N TRP A 11 10.66 -40.12 -10.13
CA TRP A 11 11.33 -39.32 -11.16
C TRP A 11 10.49 -38.13 -11.65
N THR A 12 9.18 -38.31 -11.82
CA THR A 12 8.29 -37.18 -12.18
C THR A 12 8.20 -36.13 -11.09
N LEU A 13 8.27 -36.52 -9.82
CA LEU A 13 8.27 -35.57 -8.70
C LEU A 13 9.55 -34.74 -8.67
N PHE A 14 10.72 -35.36 -8.88
CA PHE A 14 12.01 -34.68 -8.97
C PHE A 14 12.10 -33.72 -10.18
N LEU A 15 11.54 -34.10 -11.33
CA LEU A 15 11.49 -33.24 -12.52
C LEU A 15 10.60 -31.99 -12.33
N MET A 16 9.61 -32.06 -11.44
CA MET A 16 8.69 -30.95 -11.17
C MET A 16 9.15 -30.01 -10.04
N GLN A 17 10.19 -30.38 -9.26
CA GLN A 17 10.73 -29.54 -8.17
C GLN A 17 11.15 -28.11 -8.59
N PRO A 18 11.83 -27.87 -9.72
CA PRO A 18 12.25 -26.52 -10.10
C PRO A 18 11.10 -25.63 -10.61
N LEU A 19 9.92 -26.21 -10.88
CA LEU A 19 8.72 -25.46 -11.29
C LEU A 19 7.89 -24.96 -10.11
N TRP A 20 8.27 -25.29 -8.87
CA TRP A 20 7.53 -24.81 -7.71
C TRP A 20 7.74 -23.28 -7.56
N PRO A 21 6.68 -22.47 -7.49
CA PRO A 21 6.82 -21.05 -7.18
C PRO A 21 7.49 -20.90 -5.82
N HIS A 22 8.65 -20.27 -5.80
CA HIS A 22 9.35 -20.00 -4.55
C HIS A 22 8.68 -18.82 -3.86
N PRO A 23 8.51 -18.87 -2.52
CA PRO A 23 8.08 -17.70 -1.78
C PRO A 23 9.09 -16.57 -2.02
N THR A 24 8.60 -15.42 -2.48
CA THR A 24 9.39 -14.20 -2.61
C THR A 24 9.33 -13.45 -1.29
N ASP A 25 10.45 -12.86 -0.91
CA ASP A 25 10.50 -12.10 0.32
C ASP A 25 9.85 -10.72 0.14
N GLY A 26 9.08 -10.29 1.14
CA GLY A 26 8.40 -9.00 1.12
C GLY A 26 9.32 -7.87 1.61
N ALA A 27 9.18 -6.67 1.05
CA ALA A 27 9.97 -5.52 1.51
C ALA A 27 9.41 -4.95 2.83
N THR A 28 10.24 -4.93 3.88
CA THR A 28 9.91 -4.21 5.13
C THR A 28 10.33 -2.74 5.02
N ARG A 29 9.42 -1.81 5.34
CA ARG A 29 9.68 -0.35 5.37
C ARG A 29 9.58 0.15 6.80
N VAL A 30 10.65 0.77 7.30
CA VAL A 30 10.74 1.34 8.65
C VAL A 30 10.64 2.86 8.54
N TYR A 31 9.74 3.47 9.32
CA TYR A 31 9.55 4.92 9.39
C TYR A 31 9.80 5.41 10.82
N TYR A 32 10.47 6.54 10.95
CA TYR A 32 10.67 7.24 12.21
C TYR A 32 9.83 8.51 12.19
N LEU A 33 8.85 8.59 13.08
CA LEU A 33 7.96 9.74 13.19
C LEU A 33 8.29 10.51 14.46
N ALA A 34 8.29 11.83 14.35
CA ALA A 34 8.40 12.75 15.47
C ALA A 34 7.16 13.64 15.53
N ILE A 35 6.88 14.16 16.73
CA ILE A 35 5.81 15.13 16.94
C ILE A 35 6.45 16.52 16.94
N GLN A 36 5.81 17.46 16.25
CA GLN A 36 6.21 18.85 16.24
C GLN A 36 4.98 19.73 16.47
N ASP A 37 5.09 20.66 17.40
CA ASP A 37 4.10 21.73 17.54
C ASP A 37 4.24 22.70 16.35
N VAL A 38 3.16 22.86 15.59
CA VAL A 38 3.09 23.77 14.44
C VAL A 38 1.84 24.62 14.50
N GLN A 39 1.95 25.85 14.02
CA GLN A 39 0.78 26.70 13.79
C GLN A 39 0.05 26.20 12.54
N TRP A 40 -1.20 25.77 12.70
CA TRP A 40 -1.99 25.24 11.59
C TRP A 40 -2.96 26.28 11.04
N ASN A 41 -2.67 26.82 9.86
CA ASN A 41 -3.58 27.72 9.18
C ASN A 41 -4.71 26.93 8.49
N TYR A 42 -5.88 26.86 9.14
CA TYR A 42 -7.07 26.18 8.63
C TYR A 42 -7.60 26.75 7.32
N ALA A 43 -7.32 28.02 7.01
CA ALA A 43 -7.79 28.67 5.79
C ALA A 43 -6.68 29.53 5.14
N PRO A 44 -5.68 28.88 4.50
CA PRO A 44 -4.52 29.58 3.92
C PRO A 44 -4.87 30.64 2.88
N LYS A 45 -6.07 30.55 2.28
CA LYS A 45 -6.56 31.49 1.27
C LYS A 45 -7.23 32.72 1.85
N GLY A 46 -7.48 32.79 3.16
CA GLY A 46 -8.15 33.93 3.82
C GLY A 46 -9.59 34.19 3.35
N ARG A 47 -10.16 33.30 2.53
CA ARG A 47 -11.50 33.45 1.96
C ARG A 47 -12.21 32.12 1.80
N ASN A 48 -13.52 32.16 1.89
CA ASN A 48 -14.37 31.06 1.45
C ASN A 48 -14.26 30.93 -0.08
N ILE A 49 -13.67 29.83 -0.55
CA ILE A 49 -13.46 29.60 -1.99
C ILE A 49 -14.74 29.29 -2.77
N ILE A 50 -15.80 28.86 -2.09
CA ILE A 50 -17.09 28.54 -2.71
C ILE A 50 -17.88 29.83 -2.96
N ARG A 51 -17.84 30.77 -2.00
CA ARG A 51 -18.58 32.04 -2.05
C ARG A 51 -17.75 33.24 -2.52
N ASN A 52 -16.44 33.06 -2.66
CA ASN A 52 -15.48 34.13 -2.94
C ASN A 52 -15.56 35.33 -1.97
N GLN A 53 -15.87 35.05 -0.71
CA GLN A 53 -16.00 36.05 0.37
C GLN A 53 -14.86 35.90 1.37
N THR A 54 -14.37 37.00 1.93
CA THR A 54 -13.37 36.98 3.00
C THR A 54 -13.92 36.28 4.23
N LEU A 55 -13.05 35.63 5.02
CA LEU A 55 -13.52 34.93 6.22
C LEU A 55 -14.01 35.88 7.31
N ASP A 56 -13.49 37.11 7.31
CA ASP A 56 -13.86 38.16 8.26
C ASP A 56 -15.09 38.97 7.79
N ASP A 57 -15.76 38.53 6.73
CA ASP A 57 -16.96 39.19 6.19
C ASP A 57 -18.14 38.98 7.16
N ASN A 58 -18.22 39.85 8.17
CA ASN A 58 -19.24 39.84 9.21
C ASN A 58 -20.37 40.81 8.86
N THR A 59 -20.80 40.81 7.60
CA THR A 59 -21.86 41.68 7.09
C THR A 59 -23.22 41.25 7.66
N TYR A 60 -23.48 41.70 8.90
CA TYR A 60 -24.84 41.94 9.40
C TYR A 60 -25.23 43.35 8.95
N VAL A 61 -25.60 43.50 7.68
CA VAL A 61 -26.24 44.72 7.16
C VAL A 61 -27.66 44.36 6.75
#